data_AF-A0A087SEP4-F1
#
_entry.id   AF-A0A087SEP4-F1
#
_cell.length_a   1.000
_cell.length_b   1.000
_cell.length_c   1.000
_cell.angle_alpha   90.00
_cell.angle_beta   90.00
_cell.angle_gamma   90.00
#
_symmetry.space_group_name_H-M   'P 1'
#
loop_
_entity.id
_entity.type
_entity.pdbx_description
1 polymer ?
#
loop_
_entity_poly.entity_id
_entity_poly.type
_entity_poly.pdbx_seq_one_letter_code
_entity_poly.pdbx_strand_id
1 'polypeptide(L)'
;MLASSGDSHHVVLGDSQGGVEVWDLVEARPQPISVLGGTNQSAIHALDTCGGCSGEPGPPEVVSGAADGRVLVWDARQPERPVAQLCGGTSAAAWAVALGGAGTEQDRSVLAGRQDGTISLWDLRAGTLLWSGSMEGQGVCGLAFDRRGIVMNKAYAAGMGGRLATINLRPCQPDHGRALEVQQV
;
A
#
# COMPACT_ATOMS: atom_id res chain seq x y z
N MET A 1 11.71 4.65 6.01
CA MET A 1 11.18 3.37 5.49
C MET A 1 11.81 3.09 4.13
N LEU A 2 11.89 1.84 3.67
CA LEU A 2 12.38 1.50 2.32
C LEU A 2 11.47 0.46 1.66
N ALA A 3 11.37 0.51 0.33
CA ALA A 3 10.73 -0.51 -0.49
C ALA A 3 11.52 -0.70 -1.80
N SER A 4 11.65 -1.93 -2.29
CA SER A 4 12.26 -2.20 -3.59
C SER A 4 11.19 -2.34 -4.66
N SER A 5 11.43 -1.82 -5.85
CA SER A 5 10.60 -2.15 -7.01
C SER A 5 10.93 -3.56 -7.52
N GLY A 6 10.00 -4.17 -8.28
CA GLY A 6 10.20 -5.53 -8.79
C GLY A 6 11.28 -5.62 -9.89
N ASP A 7 11.65 -4.50 -10.49
CA ASP A 7 12.73 -4.32 -11.44
C ASP A 7 13.96 -4.04 -10.60
N SER A 8 14.74 -5.08 -10.37
CA SER A 8 15.68 -5.32 -9.24
C SER A 8 16.82 -4.31 -8.99
N HIS A 9 16.67 -3.06 -9.42
CA HIS A 9 17.62 -1.97 -9.35
C HIS A 9 17.04 -0.67 -8.77
N HIS A 10 15.72 -0.47 -8.73
CA HIS A 10 15.16 0.71 -8.07
C HIS A 10 14.75 0.45 -6.62
N VAL A 11 14.98 1.46 -5.78
CA VAL A 11 14.57 1.49 -4.38
C VAL A 11 13.91 2.82 -4.07
N VAL A 12 12.83 2.75 -3.30
CA VAL A 12 12.10 3.90 -2.79
C VAL A 12 12.41 4.06 -1.32
N LEU A 13 12.76 5.28 -0.93
CA LEU A 13 13.06 5.68 0.44
C LEU A 13 12.01 6.68 0.91
N GLY A 14 11.61 6.54 2.17
CA GLY A 14 10.69 7.46 2.84
C GLY A 14 11.33 8.00 4.10
N ASP A 15 11.27 9.32 4.29
CA ASP A 15 11.92 10.03 5.39
C ASP A 15 10.94 10.40 6.54
N SER A 16 11.47 11.07 7.56
CA SER A 16 10.70 11.51 8.74
C SER A 16 9.92 12.81 8.55
N GLN A 17 10.19 13.56 7.48
CA GLN A 17 9.48 14.79 7.10
C GLN A 17 8.41 14.52 6.03
N GLY A 18 8.33 13.27 5.56
CA GLY A 18 7.39 12.78 4.58
C GLY A 18 7.89 12.76 3.15
N GLY A 19 9.13 13.16 2.90
CA GLY A 19 9.77 13.02 1.60
C GLY A 19 9.82 11.56 1.16
N VAL A 20 9.53 11.33 -0.12
CA VAL A 20 9.65 10.03 -0.77
C VAL A 20 10.55 10.17 -1.99
N GLU A 21 11.63 9.41 -2.00
CA GLU A 21 12.68 9.48 -3.02
C GLU A 21 12.84 8.14 -3.71
N VAL A 22 13.08 8.15 -5.01
CA VAL A 22 13.36 6.97 -5.82
C VAL A 22 14.82 7.02 -6.25
N TRP A 23 15.51 5.90 -6.07
CA TRP A 23 16.94 5.75 -6.32
C TRP A 23 17.18 4.57 -7.27
N ASP A 24 18.16 4.72 -8.15
CA ASP A 24 18.73 3.64 -8.96
C ASP A 24 20.00 3.12 -8.27
N LEU A 25 20.07 1.82 -8.04
CA LEU A 25 21.18 1.14 -7.38
C LEU A 25 22.26 0.64 -8.35
N VAL A 26 21.98 0.61 -9.66
CA VAL A 26 22.94 0.20 -10.68
C VAL A 26 23.82 1.38 -11.08
N GLU A 27 23.20 2.53 -11.33
CA GLU A 27 23.93 3.77 -11.55
C GLU A 27 24.13 4.50 -10.23
N ALA A 28 25.34 4.44 -9.67
CA ALA A 28 25.70 5.18 -8.47
C ALA A 28 25.65 6.70 -8.74
N ARG A 29 24.46 7.29 -8.50
CA ARG A 29 24.22 8.72 -8.62
C ARG A 29 24.26 9.37 -7.23
N PRO A 30 24.77 10.62 -7.11
CA PRO A 30 24.79 11.34 -5.84
C PRO A 30 23.41 11.94 -5.48
N GLN A 31 22.41 11.79 -6.34
CA GLN A 31 21.07 12.35 -6.18
C GLN A 31 20.01 11.32 -6.59
N PRO A 32 18.81 11.38 -6.00
CA PRO A 32 17.70 10.52 -6.39
C PRO A 32 17.30 10.76 -7.85
N ILE A 33 16.81 9.71 -8.51
CA ILE A 33 16.31 9.81 -9.88
C ILE A 33 14.94 10.48 -9.96
N SER A 34 14.18 10.42 -8.87
CA SER A 34 12.89 11.09 -8.73
C SER A 34 12.60 11.40 -7.27
N VAL A 35 12.04 12.57 -7.00
CA VAL A 35 11.51 12.96 -5.69
C VAL A 35 10.02 13.16 -5.87
N LEU A 36 9.21 12.42 -5.11
CA LEU A 36 7.75 12.50 -5.21
C LEU A 36 7.25 13.74 -4.46
N GLY A 37 6.47 14.56 -5.15
CA GLY A 37 5.88 15.79 -4.63
C GLY A 37 4.50 15.56 -3.99
N GLY A 38 3.99 16.61 -3.33
CA GLY A 38 2.68 16.56 -2.65
C GLY A 38 2.64 15.57 -1.48
N THR A 39 3.76 15.43 -0.77
CA THR A 39 3.95 14.43 0.28
C THR A 39 3.16 14.74 1.55
N ASN A 40 3.08 13.73 2.42
CA ASN A 40 2.62 13.91 3.79
C ASN A 40 3.60 14.87 4.48
N GLN A 41 3.13 15.86 5.24
CA GLN A 41 4.03 16.72 6.03
C GLN A 41 4.38 16.03 7.35
N SER A 42 4.69 14.74 7.27
CA SER A 42 4.73 13.81 8.40
C SER A 42 5.53 12.56 8.07
N ALA A 43 6.10 11.92 9.10
CA ALA A 43 6.99 10.77 8.93
C ALA A 43 6.34 9.62 8.15
N ILE A 44 7.08 9.08 7.18
CA ILE A 44 6.68 7.88 6.45
C ILE A 44 7.02 6.64 7.28
N HIS A 45 6.00 5.89 7.65
CA HIS A 45 6.13 4.64 8.41
C HIS A 45 6.11 3.42 7.52
N ALA A 46 5.39 3.46 6.41
CA ALA A 46 5.22 2.33 5.52
C ALA A 46 5.40 2.73 4.06
N LEU A 47 6.01 1.85 3.26
CA LEU A 47 6.16 1.99 1.82
C LEU A 47 5.92 0.64 1.16
N ASP A 48 5.26 0.67 0.01
CA ASP A 48 5.21 -0.46 -0.91
C ASP A 48 5.26 0.06 -2.35
N THR A 49 5.68 -0.79 -3.27
CA THR A 49 5.76 -0.46 -4.70
C THR A 49 5.26 -1.63 -5.54
N CYS A 50 4.65 -1.32 -6.67
CA CYS A 50 4.18 -2.32 -7.63
C CYS A 50 4.23 -1.80 -9.06
N GLY A 51 4.34 -2.70 -10.04
CA GLY A 51 4.40 -2.34 -11.45
C GLY A 51 5.75 -1.73 -11.87
N GLY A 52 5.93 -1.53 -13.18
CA GLY A 52 7.17 -0.99 -13.75
C GLY A 52 8.22 -2.03 -14.18
N CYS A 53 7.97 -3.31 -13.91
CA CYS A 53 8.92 -4.39 -14.15
C CYS A 53 8.47 -5.25 -15.33
N SER A 54 9.42 -5.80 -16.10
CA SER A 54 9.12 -6.68 -17.24
C SER A 54 8.29 -7.90 -16.81
N GLY A 55 6.99 -7.87 -17.06
CA GLY A 55 6.05 -8.96 -16.75
C GLY A 55 4.90 -8.59 -15.80
N GLU A 56 4.93 -7.42 -15.13
CA GLU A 56 3.80 -6.90 -14.35
C GLU A 56 3.05 -5.82 -15.14
N PRO A 57 1.80 -6.06 -15.59
CA PRO A 57 1.03 -5.07 -16.35
C PRO A 57 0.38 -4.03 -15.44
N GLY A 58 0.92 -2.81 -15.42
CA GLY A 58 0.35 -1.68 -14.71
C GLY A 58 1.28 -0.48 -14.66
N PRO A 59 0.82 0.70 -14.20
CA PRO A 59 1.69 1.84 -13.93
C PRO A 59 2.70 1.50 -12.82
N PRO A 60 3.93 2.05 -12.86
CA PRO A 60 4.86 1.98 -11.74
C PRO A 60 4.33 2.86 -10.60
N GLU A 61 3.78 2.22 -9.57
CA GLU A 61 3.14 2.90 -8.45
C GLU A 61 3.93 2.76 -7.16
N VAL A 62 3.92 3.84 -6.39
CA VAL A 62 4.48 3.91 -5.03
C VAL A 62 3.34 4.24 -4.08
N VAL A 63 3.24 3.51 -2.97
CA VAL A 63 2.31 3.81 -1.88
C VAL A 63 3.07 4.08 -0.61
N SER A 64 2.64 5.11 0.13
CA SER A 64 3.15 5.40 1.46
C SER A 64 2.05 5.44 2.51
N GLY A 65 2.38 5.06 3.73
CA GLY A 65 1.60 5.31 4.93
C GLY A 65 2.38 6.20 5.90
N ALA A 66 1.74 7.24 6.42
CA ALA A 66 2.37 8.23 7.29
C ALA A 66 1.78 8.32 8.70
N ALA A 67 2.50 9.03 9.57
CA ALA A 67 2.12 9.26 10.97
C ALA A 67 0.81 10.03 11.15
N ASP A 68 0.43 10.87 10.18
CA ASP A 68 -0.87 11.58 10.16
C ASP A 68 -2.04 10.69 9.68
N GLY A 69 -1.76 9.42 9.40
CA GLY A 69 -2.73 8.45 8.91
C GLY A 69 -3.08 8.59 7.42
N ARG A 70 -2.46 9.52 6.69
CA ARG A 70 -2.68 9.60 5.24
C ARG A 70 -1.95 8.46 4.55
N VAL A 71 -2.62 7.91 3.54
CA VAL A 71 -2.03 6.98 2.59
C VAL A 71 -2.06 7.63 1.23
N LEU A 72 -0.88 7.82 0.65
CA LEU A 72 -0.71 8.48 -0.64
C LEU A 72 -0.22 7.48 -1.66
N VAL A 73 -0.71 7.63 -2.89
CA VAL A 73 -0.35 6.81 -4.04
C VAL A 73 0.22 7.73 -5.12
N TRP A 74 1.35 7.37 -5.69
CA TRP A 74 1.99 8.09 -6.79
C TRP A 74 2.18 7.16 -7.97
N ASP A 75 2.02 7.72 -9.17
CA ASP A 75 2.53 7.13 -10.41
C ASP A 75 3.92 7.71 -10.63
N ALA A 76 4.96 6.87 -10.70
CA ALA A 76 6.35 7.31 -10.86
C ALA A 76 6.58 8.07 -12.18
N ARG A 77 5.67 7.96 -13.15
CA ARG A 77 5.68 8.74 -14.41
C ARG A 77 5.19 10.18 -14.22
N GLN A 78 4.51 10.48 -13.11
CA GLN A 78 3.94 11.77 -12.76
C GLN A 78 4.29 12.14 -11.30
N PRO A 79 5.58 12.36 -11.00
CA PRO A 79 6.05 12.46 -9.61
C PRO A 79 5.60 13.72 -8.88
N GLU A 80 5.15 14.76 -9.58
CA GLU A 80 4.83 16.08 -9.01
C GLU A 80 3.69 16.06 -7.97
N ARG A 81 2.77 15.10 -8.06
CA ARG A 81 1.62 14.99 -7.14
C ARG A 81 1.15 13.55 -6.99
N PRO A 82 0.56 13.20 -5.83
CA PRO A 82 -0.10 11.91 -5.67
C PRO A 82 -1.30 11.80 -6.63
N VAL A 83 -1.50 10.59 -7.16
CA VAL A 83 -2.67 10.22 -8.00
C VAL A 83 -3.88 9.82 -7.15
N ALA A 84 -3.65 9.39 -5.90
CA ALA A 84 -4.71 9.15 -4.93
C ALA A 84 -4.27 9.48 -3.51
N GLN A 85 -5.24 9.92 -2.71
CA GLN A 85 -5.10 10.11 -1.27
C GLN A 85 -6.23 9.34 -0.57
N LEU A 86 -5.85 8.36 0.24
CA LEU A 86 -6.77 7.42 0.88
C LEU A 86 -6.85 7.73 2.38
N CYS A 87 -8.02 8.18 2.81
CA CYS A 87 -8.30 8.55 4.20
C CYS A 87 -9.52 7.78 4.70
N GLY A 88 -9.32 6.81 5.61
CA GLY A 88 -10.41 5.97 6.16
C GLY A 88 -11.19 6.62 7.30
N GLY A 89 -11.24 7.96 7.37
CA GLY A 89 -11.91 8.69 8.45
C GLY A 89 -11.22 8.67 9.81
N THR A 90 -10.12 7.92 9.96
CA THR A 90 -9.27 7.89 11.18
C THR A 90 -7.96 8.65 10.94
N SER A 91 -7.49 9.35 11.98
CA SER A 91 -6.20 10.02 12.03
C SER A 91 -5.10 9.15 12.66
N ALA A 92 -5.39 7.88 12.94
CA ALA A 92 -4.38 6.96 13.45
C ALA A 92 -3.31 6.70 12.39
N ALA A 93 -2.05 6.73 12.83
CA ALA A 93 -0.87 6.53 11.99
C ALA A 93 -0.97 5.24 11.16
N ALA A 94 -0.64 5.33 9.88
CA ALA A 94 -0.63 4.21 8.95
C ALA A 94 0.74 3.52 9.01
N TRP A 95 0.81 2.40 9.72
CA TRP A 95 2.05 1.66 10.01
C TRP A 95 2.33 0.54 9.00
N ALA A 96 1.32 0.11 8.25
CA ALA A 96 1.46 -0.89 7.22
C ALA A 96 0.66 -0.47 5.99
N VAL A 97 1.24 -0.66 4.81
CA VAL A 97 0.55 -0.53 3.52
C VAL A 97 0.94 -1.71 2.65
N ALA A 98 0.03 -2.13 1.76
CA ALA A 98 0.33 -3.08 0.72
C ALA A 98 -0.42 -2.68 -0.56
N LEU A 99 0.24 -2.86 -1.70
CA LEU A 99 -0.33 -2.71 -3.03
C LEU A 99 -0.69 -4.09 -3.60
N GLY A 100 -1.91 -4.21 -4.11
CA GLY A 100 -2.48 -5.45 -4.62
C GLY A 100 -3.05 -5.28 -6.03
N GLY A 101 -3.09 -6.39 -6.77
CA GLY A 101 -3.74 -6.46 -8.07
C GLY A 101 -3.08 -5.66 -9.20
N ALA A 102 -1.83 -5.24 -9.01
CA ALA A 102 -0.99 -4.60 -10.02
C ALA A 102 -0.62 -5.52 -11.22
N GLY A 103 -1.00 -6.80 -11.16
CA GLY A 103 -0.89 -7.74 -12.27
C GLY A 103 -2.01 -7.64 -13.30
N THR A 104 -2.99 -6.75 -13.11
CA THR A 104 -4.01 -6.39 -14.10
C THR A 104 -4.44 -4.94 -13.92
N GLU A 105 -4.85 -4.25 -14.99
CA GLU A 105 -5.41 -2.89 -14.85
C GLU A 105 -6.80 -2.85 -14.17
N GLN A 106 -7.43 -4.01 -13.97
CA GLN A 106 -8.81 -4.11 -13.47
C GLN A 106 -8.88 -4.16 -11.94
N ASP A 107 -7.86 -4.72 -11.28
CA ASP A 107 -7.95 -5.13 -9.87
C ASP A 107 -7.02 -4.34 -8.93
N ARG A 108 -6.65 -3.10 -9.27
CA ARG A 108 -5.72 -2.29 -8.45
C ARG A 108 -6.33 -1.91 -7.10
N SER A 109 -5.68 -2.34 -6.01
CA SER A 109 -6.15 -2.08 -4.65
C SER A 109 -5.04 -1.75 -3.68
N VAL A 110 -5.38 -1.03 -2.61
CA VAL A 110 -4.47 -0.71 -1.51
C VAL A 110 -5.06 -1.19 -0.19
N LEU A 111 -4.24 -1.90 0.59
CA LEU A 111 -4.48 -2.14 1.99
C LEU A 111 -3.71 -1.14 2.83
N ALA A 112 -4.36 -0.61 3.86
CA ALA A 112 -3.74 0.25 4.85
C ALA A 112 -4.11 -0.22 6.25
N GLY A 113 -3.11 -0.40 7.09
CA GLY A 113 -3.19 -0.88 8.46
C GLY A 113 -2.68 0.19 9.41
N ARG A 114 -3.43 0.44 10.47
CA ARG A 114 -3.25 1.61 11.33
C ARG A 114 -2.92 1.23 12.76
N GLN A 115 -2.43 2.22 13.50
CA GLN A 115 -2.05 2.09 14.91
C GLN A 115 -3.23 1.69 15.82
N ASP A 116 -4.45 2.11 15.48
CA ASP A 116 -5.69 1.77 16.20
C ASP A 116 -6.23 0.37 15.82
N GLY A 117 -5.48 -0.39 15.02
CA GLY A 117 -5.87 -1.70 14.53
C GLY A 117 -6.84 -1.68 13.36
N THR A 118 -7.24 -0.51 12.88
CA THR A 118 -8.09 -0.39 11.68
C THR A 118 -7.33 -0.86 10.45
N ILE A 119 -8.00 -1.68 9.64
CA ILE A 119 -7.56 -2.09 8.30
C ILE A 119 -8.58 -1.58 7.30
N SER A 120 -8.11 -0.90 6.25
CA SER A 120 -8.95 -0.43 5.15
C SER A 120 -8.44 -0.97 3.82
N LEU A 121 -9.36 -1.41 2.96
CA LEU A 121 -9.11 -1.86 1.59
C LEU A 121 -9.76 -0.87 0.62
N TRP A 122 -8.99 -0.37 -0.33
CA TRP A 122 -9.40 0.64 -1.29
C TRP A 122 -9.25 0.13 -2.72
N ASP A 123 -10.24 0.45 -3.55
CA ASP A 123 -10.14 0.33 -5.01
C ASP A 123 -9.53 1.63 -5.55
N LEU A 124 -8.37 1.54 -6.20
CA LEU A 124 -7.68 2.71 -6.74
C LEU A 124 -8.32 3.25 -8.02
N ARG A 125 -9.04 2.43 -8.77
CA ARG A 125 -9.70 2.85 -10.01
C ARG A 125 -11.02 3.53 -9.73
N ALA A 126 -11.83 2.96 -8.85
CA ALA A 126 -13.08 3.57 -8.41
C ALA A 126 -12.82 4.71 -7.41
N GLY A 127 -11.66 4.72 -6.74
CA GLY A 127 -11.35 5.69 -5.69
C GLY A 127 -12.22 5.50 -4.44
N THR A 128 -12.71 4.28 -4.21
CA THR A 128 -13.68 3.99 -3.15
C THR A 128 -13.13 3.03 -2.10
N LEU A 129 -13.55 3.24 -0.85
CA LEU A 129 -13.35 2.28 0.23
C LEU A 129 -14.19 1.03 -0.07
N LEU A 130 -13.54 -0.10 -0.32
CA LEU A 130 -14.21 -1.38 -0.53
C LEU A 130 -14.61 -2.02 0.80
N TRP A 131 -13.73 -1.92 1.80
CA TRP A 131 -13.92 -2.56 3.09
C TRP A 131 -13.10 -1.90 4.20
N SER A 132 -13.63 -1.99 5.42
CA SER A 132 -12.92 -1.62 6.65
C SER A 132 -13.19 -2.66 7.72
N GLY A 133 -12.15 -3.04 8.45
CA GLY A 133 -12.22 -3.92 9.62
C GLY A 133 -11.23 -3.49 10.69
N SER A 134 -11.16 -4.25 11.78
CA SER A 134 -10.26 -3.94 12.90
C SER A 134 -9.67 -5.22 13.50
N MET A 135 -8.42 -5.13 13.95
CA MET A 135 -7.74 -6.14 14.76
C MET A 135 -7.98 -5.90 16.27
N GLU A 136 -9.20 -5.52 16.66
CA GLU A 136 -9.61 -5.29 18.06
C GLU A 136 -8.69 -4.29 18.80
N GLY A 137 -8.32 -3.19 18.14
CA GLY A 137 -7.45 -2.17 18.73
C GLY A 137 -5.96 -2.52 18.73
N GLN A 138 -5.56 -3.70 18.25
CA GLN A 138 -4.16 -4.07 18.11
C GLN A 138 -3.59 -3.40 16.85
N GLY A 139 -2.62 -2.50 17.03
CA GLY A 139 -2.01 -1.81 15.89
C GLY A 139 -1.42 -2.78 14.88
N VAL A 140 -1.69 -2.50 13.60
CA VAL A 140 -1.27 -3.33 12.47
C VAL A 140 0.17 -2.99 12.13
N CYS A 141 1.05 -4.00 12.12
CA CYS A 141 2.47 -3.82 11.83
C CYS A 141 2.90 -4.48 10.52
N GLY A 142 2.05 -5.30 9.90
CA GLY A 142 2.35 -5.92 8.61
C GLY A 142 1.08 -6.18 7.82
N LEU A 143 1.17 -5.96 6.51
CA LEU A 143 0.12 -6.27 5.55
C LEU A 143 0.75 -6.89 4.31
N ALA A 144 0.10 -7.88 3.74
CA ALA A 144 0.49 -8.45 2.47
C ALA A 144 -0.75 -8.97 1.74
N PHE A 145 -0.82 -8.72 0.43
CA PHE A 145 -1.71 -9.49 -0.43
C PHE A 145 -1.16 -10.90 -0.63
N ASP A 146 -1.98 -11.80 -1.15
CA ASP A 146 -1.50 -13.07 -1.68
C ASP A 146 -0.62 -12.87 -2.93
N ARG A 147 -0.51 -13.90 -3.79
CA ARG A 147 0.48 -13.88 -4.87
C ARG A 147 0.12 -12.80 -5.90
N ARG A 148 1.08 -11.91 -6.20
CA ARG A 148 0.94 -10.83 -7.19
C ARG A 148 0.44 -11.27 -8.59
N GLY A 149 0.68 -12.54 -8.96
CA GLY A 149 0.31 -13.11 -10.27
C GLY A 149 -1.04 -13.82 -10.35
N ILE A 150 -1.89 -13.75 -9.32
CA ILE A 150 -3.26 -14.28 -9.37
C ILE A 150 -4.26 -13.16 -9.07
N VAL A 151 -5.51 -13.38 -9.48
CA VAL A 151 -6.63 -12.55 -9.05
C VAL A 151 -6.67 -12.55 -7.52
N MET A 152 -6.71 -11.36 -6.93
CA MET A 152 -6.65 -11.18 -5.48
C MET A 152 -7.72 -12.02 -4.78
N ASN A 153 -7.28 -12.95 -3.92
CA ASN A 153 -8.18 -13.85 -3.20
C ASN A 153 -8.05 -13.66 -1.69
N LYS A 154 -6.82 -13.44 -1.20
CA LYS A 154 -6.54 -13.26 0.22
C LYS A 154 -5.58 -12.10 0.47
N ALA A 155 -5.70 -11.54 1.66
CA ALA A 155 -4.67 -10.74 2.27
C ALA A 155 -4.42 -11.19 3.70
N TYR A 156 -3.26 -10.81 4.22
CA TYR A 156 -2.80 -11.15 5.55
C TYR A 156 -2.48 -9.88 6.31
N ALA A 157 -2.86 -9.84 7.57
CA ALA A 157 -2.55 -8.76 8.49
C ALA A 157 -1.85 -9.30 9.74
N ALA A 158 -0.80 -8.63 10.16
CA ALA A 158 -0.08 -8.91 11.40
C ALA A 158 -0.30 -7.75 12.38
N GLY A 159 -0.67 -8.09 13.61
CA GLY A 159 -0.81 -7.13 14.70
C GLY A 159 0.38 -7.18 15.65
N MET A 160 0.65 -6.06 16.35
CA MET A 160 1.75 -5.97 17.32
C MET A 160 1.69 -7.00 18.45
N GLY A 161 0.51 -7.53 18.78
CA GLY A 161 0.32 -8.62 19.75
C GLY A 161 0.66 -10.02 19.24
N GLY A 162 1.28 -10.16 18.08
CA GLY A 162 1.59 -11.46 17.46
C GLY A 162 0.40 -12.16 16.80
N ARG A 163 -0.77 -11.50 16.74
CA ARG A 163 -1.95 -12.02 16.05
C ARG A 163 -1.77 -11.93 14.53
N LEU A 164 -2.13 -13.00 13.83
CA LEU A 164 -2.23 -13.04 12.38
C LEU A 164 -3.71 -13.17 11.99
N ALA A 165 -4.10 -12.39 10.99
CA ALA A 165 -5.44 -12.34 10.44
C ALA A 165 -5.37 -12.63 8.95
N THR A 166 -6.24 -13.52 8.47
CA THR A 166 -6.48 -13.71 7.04
C THR A 166 -7.76 -12.97 6.65
N ILE A 167 -7.69 -12.19 5.57
CA ILE A 167 -8.79 -11.41 4.99
C ILE A 167 -9.16 -12.05 3.66
N ASN A 168 -10.42 -12.47 3.49
CA ASN A 168 -10.91 -13.04 2.24
C ASN A 168 -11.43 -11.96 1.30
N LEU A 169 -10.76 -11.78 0.15
CA LEU A 169 -11.01 -10.70 -0.81
C LEU A 169 -12.00 -11.08 -1.93
N ARG A 170 -12.34 -12.36 -2.10
CA ARG A 170 -13.32 -12.81 -3.13
C ARG A 170 -14.67 -12.07 -3.09
N PRO A 171 -15.25 -11.75 -1.92
CA PRO A 171 -16.50 -10.98 -1.82
C PRO A 171 -16.41 -9.53 -2.31
N CYS A 172 -15.21 -9.04 -2.63
CA CYS A 172 -15.01 -7.73 -3.25
C CYS A 172 -15.14 -7.77 -4.78
N GLN A 173 -15.31 -8.95 -5.38
CA GLN A 173 -15.58 -9.10 -6.81
C GLN A 173 -17.06 -8.85 -7.11
N PRO A 174 -17.41 -8.25 -8.27
CA PRO A 174 -18.77 -7.82 -8.59
C PRO A 174 -19.83 -8.94 -8.56
N ASP A 175 -19.43 -10.21 -8.67
CA ASP A 175 -20.35 -11.37 -8.77
C ASP A 175 -20.65 -12.10 -7.45
N HIS A 176 -20.01 -11.74 -6.33
CA HIS A 176 -20.14 -12.49 -5.07
C HIS A 176 -20.62 -11.62 -3.90
N GLY A 177 -21.61 -12.11 -3.15
CA GLY A 177 -22.18 -11.44 -1.99
C GLY A 177 -21.11 -11.01 -0.97
N ARG A 178 -21.14 -9.73 -0.60
CA ARG A 178 -20.14 -9.08 0.27
C ARG A 178 -20.19 -9.61 1.70
N ALA A 179 -19.26 -10.47 2.08
CA ALA A 179 -18.95 -10.77 3.48
C ALA A 179 -17.45 -11.04 3.64
N LEU A 180 -16.69 -10.01 4.04
CA LEU A 180 -15.29 -10.17 4.42
C LEU A 180 -15.22 -10.60 5.89
N GLU A 181 -14.61 -11.75 6.14
CA GLU A 181 -14.35 -12.26 7.48
C GLU A 181 -12.85 -12.17 7.75
N VAL A 182 -12.50 -11.62 8.91
CA VAL A 182 -11.15 -11.72 9.47
C VAL A 182 -11.10 -13.03 10.24
N GLN A 183 -10.43 -14.03 9.68
CA GLN A 183 -10.19 -15.29 10.38
C GLN A 183 -8.83 -15.21 11.08
N GLN A 184 -8.85 -15.38 12.40
CA GLN A 184 -7.64 -15.49 13.20
C GLN A 184 -7.05 -16.89 13.02
N VAL A 185 -5.74 -16.94 12.80
CA VAL A 185 -4.98 -18.19 12.64
C VAL A 185 -4.41 -18.62 13.99
#